data_AF-A0A9E4FLI0-F1
#
_entry.id   AF-A0A9E4FLI0-F1
#
_cell.length_a   1.000
_cell.length_b   1.000
_cell.length_c   1.000
_cell.angle_alpha   90.00
_cell.angle_beta   90.00
_cell.angle_gamma   90.00
#
_symmetry.space_group_name_H-M   'P 1'
#
loop_
_entity.id
_entity.type
_entity.pdbx_description
1 polymer ?
#
loop_
_entity_poly.entity_id
_entity_poly.type
_entity_poly.pdbx_seq_one_letter_code
_entity_poly.pdbx_strand_id
1 'polypeptide(L)'
;MTSRDASVRLQLESFRKILNLEASKGFKDTAVVGGLDRFLEQDSSGFTAIAGYDDLSVPYHDLAPSQPPEWVHNWLARLDAIES
;
A
#
# COMPACT_ATOMS: atom_id res chain seq x y z
N MET A 1 19.17 13.49 -10.35
CA MET A 1 18.24 12.82 -9.41
C MET A 1 17.55 13.89 -8.60
N THR A 2 16.30 14.17 -8.94
CA THR A 2 15.47 15.21 -8.32
C THR A 2 14.85 14.67 -7.02
N SER A 3 14.71 15.51 -5.99
CA SER A 3 14.18 15.12 -4.65
C SER A 3 12.83 14.38 -4.66
N ARG A 4 12.06 14.48 -5.76
CA ARG A 4 10.79 13.79 -5.97
C ARG A 4 10.95 12.27 -6.12
N ASP A 5 12.03 11.80 -6.75
CA ASP A 5 12.32 10.38 -6.94
C ASP A 5 12.67 9.68 -5.61
N ALA A 6 13.40 10.38 -4.74
CA ALA A 6 13.75 9.87 -3.41
C ALA A 6 12.53 9.82 -2.47
N SER A 7 11.67 10.83 -2.52
CA SER A 7 10.43 10.86 -1.72
C SER A 7 9.51 9.69 -2.06
N VAL A 8 9.37 9.39 -3.35
CA VAL A 8 8.58 8.26 -3.85
C VAL A 8 9.11 6.93 -3.33
N ARG A 9 10.43 6.71 -3.39
CA ARG A 9 11.02 5.45 -2.93
C ARG A 9 10.77 5.22 -1.45
N LEU A 10 10.91 6.27 -0.63
CA LEU A 10 10.60 6.19 0.80
C LEU A 10 9.13 5.86 1.07
N GLN A 11 8.22 6.31 0.20
CA GLN A 11 6.79 5.98 0.28
C GLN A 11 6.53 4.52 -0.09
N LEU A 12 7.15 4.01 -1.17
CA LEU A 12 7.05 2.60 -1.57
C LEU A 12 7.60 1.67 -0.47
N GLU A 13 8.74 2.02 0.12
CA GLU A 13 9.34 1.27 1.24
C GLU A 13 8.43 1.28 2.47
N SER A 14 7.83 2.43 2.78
CA SER A 14 6.90 2.56 3.92
C SER A 14 5.63 1.73 3.68
N PHE A 15 5.07 1.77 2.47
CA PHE A 15 3.93 0.97 2.09
C PHE A 15 4.23 -0.53 2.19
N ARG A 16 5.38 -0.98 1.64
CA ARG A 16 5.85 -2.37 1.74
C ARG A 16 5.94 -2.83 3.19
N LYS A 17 6.43 -1.99 4.10
CA LYS A 17 6.51 -2.32 5.54
C LYS A 17 5.14 -2.50 6.16
N ILE A 18 4.18 -1.63 5.85
CA ILE A 18 2.80 -1.72 6.36
C ILE A 18 2.12 -3.01 5.85
N LEU A 19 2.28 -3.34 4.56
CA LEU A 19 1.74 -4.58 3.98
C LEU A 19 2.33 -5.85 4.60
N ASN A 20 3.65 -5.89 4.81
CA ASN A 20 4.31 -7.02 5.47
C ASN A 20 3.86 -7.16 6.93
N LEU A 21 3.67 -6.04 7.63
CA LEU A 21 3.15 -6.05 8.99
C LEU A 21 1.73 -6.62 9.02
N GLU A 22 0.88 -6.20 8.09
CA GLU A 22 -0.49 -6.69 7.96
C GLU A 22 -0.55 -8.20 7.70
N ALA A 23 0.26 -8.68 6.75
CA ALA A 23 0.39 -10.11 6.45
C ALA A 23 0.90 -10.90 7.67
N SER A 24 1.89 -10.36 8.40
CA SER A 24 2.43 -10.96 9.62
C SER A 24 1.43 -11.01 10.78
N LYS A 25 0.42 -10.12 10.78
CA LYS A 25 -0.62 -10.05 11.81
C LYS A 25 -1.88 -10.86 11.43
N GLY A 26 -1.91 -11.45 10.25
CA GLY A 26 -3.02 -12.27 9.78
C GLY A 26 -4.27 -11.46 9.45
N PHE A 27 -4.11 -10.21 8.99
CA PHE A 27 -5.19 -9.36 8.48
C PHE A 27 -6.30 -9.04 9.50
N LYS A 28 -5.93 -8.92 10.78
CA LYS A 28 -6.86 -8.69 11.91
C LYS A 28 -6.48 -7.49 12.78
N ASP A 29 -5.37 -6.82 12.47
CA ASP A 29 -4.85 -5.75 13.29
C ASP A 29 -5.50 -4.42 12.87
N THR A 30 -6.46 -3.97 13.67
CA THR A 30 -7.19 -2.71 13.40
C THR A 30 -6.29 -1.48 13.39
N ALA A 31 -5.12 -1.53 14.04
CA ALA A 31 -4.16 -0.42 13.97
C ALA A 31 -3.46 -0.37 12.60
N VAL A 32 -3.23 -1.52 11.98
CA VAL A 32 -2.64 -1.62 10.65
C VAL A 32 -3.64 -1.22 9.57
N VAL A 33 -4.92 -1.61 9.72
CA VAL A 33 -6.04 -1.13 8.88
C VAL A 33 -6.09 0.40 8.85
N GLY A 34 -6.13 1.05 10.01
CA GLY A 34 -6.14 2.51 10.08
C GLY A 34 -4.86 3.18 9.60
N GLY A 35 -3.72 2.48 9.65
CA GLY A 35 -2.46 2.90 9.06
C GLY A 35 -2.48 2.86 7.53
N LEU A 36 -3.08 1.82 6.95
CA LEU A 36 -3.30 1.68 5.51
C LEU A 36 -4.25 2.75 5.00
N ASP A 37 -5.41 2.95 5.63
CA ASP A 37 -6.35 4.00 5.20
C ASP A 37 -5.70 5.38 5.17
N ARG A 38 -5.01 5.75 6.24
CA ARG A 38 -4.32 7.05 6.29
C ARG A 38 -3.24 7.18 5.23
N PHE A 39 -2.52 6.09 4.94
CA PHE A 39 -1.52 6.09 3.87
C PHE A 39 -2.18 6.28 2.50
N LEU A 40 -3.29 5.59 2.24
CA LEU A 40 -4.07 5.69 1.00
C LEU A 40 -4.68 7.09 0.81
N GLU A 41 -5.27 7.66 1.88
CA GLU A 41 -5.84 9.01 1.87
C GLU A 41 -4.79 10.08 1.60
N GLN A 42 -3.61 9.96 2.21
CA GLN A 42 -2.57 10.98 2.14
C GLN A 42 -1.81 10.98 0.80
N ASP A 43 -1.71 9.83 0.13
CA ASP A 43 -0.78 9.63 -0.99
C ASP A 43 -1.39 9.16 -2.31
N SER A 44 -2.72 9.15 -2.41
CA SER A 44 -3.46 8.79 -3.63
C SER A 44 -2.91 9.46 -4.91
N SER A 45 -2.45 10.71 -4.87
CA SER A 45 -2.01 11.41 -6.09
C SER A 45 -0.57 11.06 -6.54
N GLY A 46 0.35 10.83 -5.61
CA GLY A 46 1.74 10.49 -5.93
C GLY A 46 1.91 9.01 -6.26
N PHE A 47 1.18 8.17 -5.53
CA PHE A 47 1.24 6.72 -5.61
C PHE A 47 0.51 6.18 -6.86
N THR A 48 -0.66 6.74 -7.21
CA THR A 48 -1.42 6.37 -8.43
C THR A 48 -0.60 6.61 -9.70
N ALA A 49 0.20 7.68 -9.74
CA ALA A 49 1.04 8.00 -10.90
C ALA A 49 2.16 6.98 -11.15
N ILE A 50 2.53 6.19 -10.15
CA ILE A 50 3.71 5.32 -10.16
C ILE A 50 3.29 3.85 -10.20
N ALA A 51 2.25 3.50 -9.44
CA ALA A 51 1.62 2.18 -9.51
C ALA A 51 0.66 2.05 -10.69
N GLY A 52 0.30 3.15 -11.37
CA GLY A 52 -0.55 3.18 -12.56
C GLY A 52 -1.99 2.74 -12.30
N TYR A 53 -2.56 3.03 -11.13
CA TYR A 53 -3.76 2.33 -10.65
C TYR A 53 -4.78 3.23 -9.94
N ASP A 54 -6.03 3.22 -10.44
CA ASP A 54 -7.22 3.92 -9.89
C ASP A 54 -7.83 3.24 -8.64
N ASP A 55 -7.38 2.03 -8.30
CA ASP A 55 -8.02 1.16 -7.28
C ASP A 55 -7.61 1.48 -5.84
N LEU A 56 -6.71 2.46 -5.65
CA LEU A 56 -6.44 3.06 -4.32
C LEU A 56 -7.58 4.00 -3.87
N SER A 57 -8.63 4.12 -4.68
CA SER A 57 -9.85 4.87 -4.37
C SER A 57 -10.73 4.18 -3.33
N VAL A 58 -10.54 2.87 -3.09
CA VAL A 58 -11.28 2.13 -2.06
C VAL A 58 -10.48 2.14 -0.76
N PRO A 59 -11.03 2.64 0.35
CA PRO A 59 -10.41 2.53 1.67
C PRO A 59 -10.12 1.06 2.01
N TYR A 60 -8.99 0.80 2.66
CA TYR A 60 -8.63 -0.56 3.05
C TYR A 60 -9.63 -1.14 4.06
N HIS A 61 -10.25 -0.31 4.91
CA HIS A 61 -11.33 -0.76 5.79
C HIS A 61 -12.64 -1.15 5.07
N ASP A 62 -12.85 -0.69 3.85
CA ASP A 62 -14.03 -0.99 3.04
C ASP A 62 -13.88 -2.31 2.26
N LEU A 63 -12.68 -2.92 2.28
CA LEU A 63 -12.47 -4.24 1.72
C LEU A 63 -13.32 -5.29 2.45
N ALA A 64 -14.01 -6.14 1.70
CA ALA A 64 -14.72 -7.27 2.30
C ALA A 64 -13.72 -8.17 3.05
N PRO A 65 -14.08 -8.81 4.16
CA PRO A 65 -13.13 -9.52 5.05
C PRO A 65 -12.31 -10.65 4.39
N SER A 66 -12.67 -11.10 3.19
CA SER A 66 -11.91 -12.06 2.38
C SER A 66 -10.92 -11.44 1.39
N GLN A 67 -10.99 -10.12 1.17
CA GLN A 67 -10.18 -9.39 0.19
C GLN A 67 -8.82 -8.88 0.72
N PRO A 68 -8.61 -8.56 2.01
CA PRO A 68 -7.33 -8.10 2.54
C PRO A 68 -6.13 -8.98 2.16
N PRO A 69 -6.18 -10.33 2.22
CA PRO A 69 -5.03 -11.16 1.86
C PRO A 69 -4.66 -11.07 0.38
N GLU A 70 -5.66 -11.10 -0.49
CA GLU A 70 -5.47 -11.02 -1.94
C GLU A 70 -4.94 -9.63 -2.33
N TRP A 71 -5.53 -8.57 -1.76
CA TRP A 71 -5.12 -7.20 -1.99
C TRP A 71 -3.67 -6.97 -1.56
N VAL A 72 -3.30 -7.39 -0.34
CA VAL A 72 -1.93 -7.25 0.19
C VAL A 72 -0.92 -8.02 -0.64
N HIS A 73 -1.20 -9.28 -1.00
CA HIS A 73 -0.27 -10.08 -1.81
C HIS A 73 -0.08 -9.52 -3.23
N ASN A 74 -1.16 -9.06 -3.86
CA ASN A 74 -1.10 -8.42 -5.17
C ASN A 74 -0.24 -7.15 -5.14
N TRP A 75 -0.36 -6.35 -4.09
CA TRP A 75 0.48 -5.16 -3.92
C TRP A 75 1.95 -5.51 -3.67
N LEU A 76 2.25 -6.48 -2.80
CA LEU A 76 3.63 -6.90 -2.55
C LEU A 76 4.32 -7.40 -3.83
N ALA A 77 3.65 -8.24 -4.62
CA ALA A 77 4.19 -8.74 -5.89
C ALA A 77 4.48 -7.61 -6.90
N ARG A 78 3.66 -6.55 -6.90
CA ARG A 78 3.86 -5.38 -7.76
C ARG A 78 5.02 -4.50 -7.30
N LEU A 79 5.15 -4.28 -5.99
CA LEU A 79 6.30 -3.55 -5.44
C LEU A 79 7.61 -4.23 -5.83
N ASP A 80 7.68 -5.57 -5.72
CA ASP A 80 8.82 -6.34 -6.20
C ASP A 80 9.08 -6.16 -7.71
N ALA A 81 8.02 -6.06 -8.54
CA ALA A 81 8.16 -5.82 -9.97
C ALA A 81 8.63 -4.39 -10.34
N ILE A 82 8.34 -3.38 -9.50
CA ILE A 82 8.77 -1.99 -9.69
C ILE A 82 10.22 -1.80 -9.24
N GLU A 83 10.66 -2.55 -8.22
CA GLU A 83 12.02 -2.51 -7.69
C GLU A 83 13.03 -3.36 -8.49
N SER A 84 12.54 -4.24 -9.39
CA SER A 84 13.34 -5.12 -10.24
C SER A 84 13.81 -4.48 -11.54
#